data_AF-A0A1E2WJR7-F1
#
_entry.id   AF-A0A1E2WJR7-F1
#
_cell.length_a   1.000
_cell.length_b   1.000
_cell.length_c   1.000
_cell.angle_alpha   90.00
_cell.angle_beta   90.00
_cell.angle_gamma   90.00
#
_symmetry.space_group_name_H-M   'P 1'
#
loop_
_entity.id
_entity.type
_entity.pdbx_description
1 polymer ?
#
loop_
_entity_poly.entity_id
_entity_poly.type
_entity_poly.pdbx_seq_one_letter_code
_entity_poly.pdbx_strand_id
1 'polypeptide(L)'
;MSNHNIQKYTIAELQQMEKLERESILKNGITVGEFHLYYQPSNLTIQIDKISKTGLRSTRREVDLELCSTSSDVLEDIYCLHNLADSTGELLAAFLTLFSVACIENFGGGNHEVFFRNPEKLNWKK
;
A
#
# COMPACT_ATOMS: atom_id res chain seq x y z
N MET A 1 -15.28 38.74 4.94
CA MET A 1 -14.63 38.28 3.70
C MET A 1 -13.39 37.49 4.12
N SER A 2 -13.43 36.16 4.03
CA SER A 2 -12.34 35.31 4.50
C SER A 2 -11.29 35.16 3.40
N ASN A 3 -10.14 35.79 3.59
CA ASN A 3 -8.96 35.63 2.74
C ASN A 3 -8.53 34.16 2.73
N HIS A 4 -8.91 33.42 1.69
CA HIS A 4 -8.36 32.11 1.43
C HIS A 4 -6.95 32.32 0.85
N ASN A 5 -5.96 32.23 1.73
CA ASN A 5 -4.56 32.27 1.35
C ASN A 5 -4.23 30.92 0.69
N ILE A 6 -4.32 30.85 -0.64
CA ILE A 6 -3.95 29.64 -1.39
C ILE A 6 -2.42 29.57 -1.36
N GLN A 7 -1.91 28.70 -0.51
CA GLN A 7 -0.48 28.41 -0.44
C GLN A 7 -0.05 27.71 -1.74
N LYS A 8 0.84 28.36 -2.50
CA LYS A 8 1.38 27.81 -3.75
C LYS A 8 2.68 27.08 -3.44
N TYR A 9 2.72 25.78 -3.73
CA TYR A 9 3.92 24.96 -3.66
C TYR A 9 4.63 24.95 -5.02
N THR A 10 5.95 24.93 -4.98
CA THR A 10 6.82 24.63 -6.12
C THR A 10 6.78 23.13 -6.43
N ILE A 11 7.19 22.75 -7.65
CA ILE A 11 7.31 21.34 -8.05
C ILE A 11 8.26 20.57 -7.10
N ALA A 12 9.37 21.20 -6.70
CA ALA A 12 10.33 20.60 -5.79
C ALA A 12 9.74 20.33 -4.40
N GLU A 13 8.91 21.26 -3.89
CA GLU A 13 8.21 21.06 -2.61
C GLU A 13 7.20 19.93 -2.68
N LEU A 14 6.42 19.83 -3.77
CA LEU A 14 5.48 18.72 -3.98
C LEU A 14 6.19 17.37 -4.02
N GLN A 15 7.30 17.26 -4.76
CA GLN A 15 8.10 16.04 -4.82
C GLN A 15 8.69 15.64 -3.47
N GLN A 16 9.13 16.63 -2.68
CA GLN A 16 9.64 16.39 -1.33
C GLN A 16 8.53 15.91 -0.39
N MET A 17 7.34 16.51 -0.47
CA MET A 17 6.17 16.09 0.31
C MET A 17 5.76 14.66 -0.02
N GLU A 18 5.65 14.30 -1.30
CA GLU A 18 5.35 12.94 -1.73
C GLU A 18 6.41 11.94 -1.25
N LYS A 19 7.69 12.32 -1.28
CA LYS A 19 8.76 11.47 -0.75
C LYS A 19 8.60 11.22 0.75
N LEU A 20 8.35 12.27 1.52
CA LEU A 20 8.14 12.15 2.97
C LEU A 20 6.89 11.33 3.31
N GLU A 21 5.83 11.46 2.51
CA GLU A 21 4.63 10.64 2.66
C GLU A 21 4.93 9.16 2.42
N ARG A 22 5.64 8.82 1.35
CA ARG A 22 6.08 7.44 1.07
C ARG A 22 6.94 6.87 2.20
N GLU A 23 7.93 7.64 2.69
CA GLU A 23 8.78 7.24 3.81
C GLU A 23 7.96 7.02 5.09
N SER A 24 6.97 7.87 5.35
CA SER A 24 6.05 7.71 6.48
C SER A 24 5.21 6.43 6.36
N ILE A 25 4.67 6.15 5.18
CA ILE A 25 3.88 4.93 4.92
C ILE A 25 4.72 3.67 5.10
N LEU A 26 5.94 3.64 4.56
CA LEU A 26 6.84 2.48 4.72
C LEU A 26 7.26 2.25 6.17
N LYS A 27 7.44 3.34 6.93
CA LYS A 27 7.87 3.27 8.33
C LYS A 27 6.73 2.91 9.28
N ASN A 28 5.56 3.51 9.10
CA ASN A 28 4.48 3.50 10.07
C ASN A 28 3.31 2.60 9.65
N GLY A 29 3.22 2.22 8.38
CA GLY A 29 2.05 1.53 7.85
C GLY A 29 0.81 2.44 7.76
N ILE A 30 -0.34 1.80 7.53
CA ILE A 30 -1.66 2.43 7.41
C ILE A 30 -2.63 1.67 8.30
N THR A 31 -3.41 2.38 9.11
CA THR A 31 -4.44 1.79 9.97
C THR A 31 -5.83 2.16 9.45
N VAL A 32 -6.67 1.14 9.22
CA VAL A 32 -8.05 1.30 8.76
C VAL A 32 -8.96 0.48 9.67
N GLY A 33 -9.75 1.17 10.50
CA GLY A 33 -10.60 0.51 11.49
C GLY A 33 -9.80 -0.40 12.42
N GLU A 34 -10.10 -1.70 12.39
CA GLU A 34 -9.41 -2.74 13.16
C GLU A 34 -8.21 -3.36 12.43
N PHE A 35 -7.84 -2.87 11.24
CA PHE A 35 -6.74 -3.40 10.45
C PHE A 35 -5.53 -2.48 10.49
N HIS A 36 -4.35 -3.07 10.65
CA HIS A 36 -3.07 -2.39 10.50
C HIS A 36 -2.26 -3.06 9.39
N LEU A 37 -1.92 -2.29 8.38
CA LEU A 37 -1.19 -2.72 7.19
C LEU A 37 0.20 -2.11 7.25
N TYR A 38 1.25 -2.92 7.22
CA TYR A 38 2.61 -2.40 7.29
C TYR A 38 3.55 -3.22 6.42
N TYR A 39 4.59 -2.55 5.90
CA TYR A 39 5.62 -3.19 5.11
C TYR A 39 6.75 -3.70 6.01
N GLN A 40 7.19 -4.93 5.76
CA GLN A 40 8.31 -5.54 6.45
C GLN A 40 9.49 -5.71 5.49
N PRO A 41 10.49 -4.81 5.52
CA PRO A 41 11.61 -4.83 4.57
C PRO A 41 12.51 -6.06 4.69
N SER A 42 12.56 -6.70 5.87
CA SER A 42 13.47 -7.84 6.11
C SER A 42 13.12 -9.09 5.31
N ASN A 43 11.88 -9.20 4.83
CA ASN A 43 11.40 -10.33 4.03
C ASN A 43 10.52 -9.89 2.85
N LEU A 44 10.53 -8.60 2.50
CA LEU A 44 9.75 -8.03 1.40
C LEU A 44 8.26 -8.37 1.46
N THR A 45 7.67 -8.39 2.66
CA THR A 45 6.23 -8.71 2.82
C THR A 45 5.41 -7.49 3.23
N ILE A 46 4.15 -7.45 2.80
CA ILE A 46 3.11 -6.61 3.40
C ILE A 46 2.34 -7.47 4.40
N GLN A 47 2.23 -6.96 5.61
CA GLN A 47 1.57 -7.61 6.73
C GLN A 47 0.25 -6.90 6.99
N ILE A 48 -0.85 -7.65 7.05
CA ILE A 48 -2.18 -7.14 7.36
C ILE A 48 -2.65 -7.81 8.65
N ASP A 49 -2.60 -7.07 9.74
CA ASP A 49 -2.99 -7.53 11.06
C ASP A 49 -4.38 -7.00 11.41
N LYS A 50 -5.28 -7.89 11.83
CA LYS A 50 -6.56 -7.53 12.45
C LYS A 50 -6.38 -7.42 13.96
N ILE A 51 -6.46 -6.20 14.49
CA ILE A 51 -6.28 -5.86 15.90
C ILE A 51 -7.66 -5.80 16.57
N SER A 52 -7.87 -6.68 17.54
CA SER A 52 -9.10 -6.68 18.34
C SER A 52 -9.19 -5.45 19.26
N LYS A 53 -10.39 -5.19 19.81
CA LYS A 53 -10.63 -4.08 20.76
C LYS A 53 -9.76 -4.11 22.02
N THR A 54 -9.15 -5.26 22.35
CA THR A 54 -8.21 -5.41 23.47
C THR A 54 -6.76 -5.14 23.08
N GLY A 55 -6.49 -4.73 21.83
CA GLY A 55 -5.15 -4.50 21.28
C GLY A 55 -4.43 -5.77 20.87
N LEU A 56 -5.07 -6.95 20.99
CA LEU A 56 -4.47 -8.23 20.61
C LEU A 56 -4.69 -8.51 19.12
N ARG A 57 -3.66 -9.00 18.45
CA ARG A 57 -3.74 -9.49 17.06
C ARG A 57 -4.62 -10.73 17.00
N SER A 58 -5.70 -10.66 16.24
CA SER A 58 -6.68 -11.74 16.07
C SER A 58 -6.45 -12.55 14.79
N THR A 59 -5.92 -11.93 13.74
CA THR A 59 -5.59 -12.58 12.46
C THR A 59 -4.44 -11.84 11.80
N ARG A 60 -3.62 -12.57 11.03
CA ARG A 60 -2.57 -12.03 10.18
C ARG A 60 -2.70 -12.60 8.78
N ARG A 61 -2.57 -11.73 7.78
CA ARG A 61 -2.31 -12.11 6.39
C ARG A 61 -0.97 -11.51 5.97
N GLU A 62 -0.25 -12.25 5.14
CA GLU A 62 1.04 -11.81 4.60
C GLU A 62 0.95 -11.86 3.06
N VAL A 63 1.45 -10.81 2.42
CA VAL A 63 1.60 -10.70 0.97
C VAL A 63 3.09 -10.59 0.68
N ASP A 64 3.66 -11.63 0.10
CA ASP A 64 5.06 -11.67 -0.31
C ASP A 64 5.21 -10.95 -1.66
N LEU A 65 5.94 -9.83 -1.69
CA LEU A 65 6.11 -9.03 -2.90
C LEU A 65 7.01 -9.70 -3.95
N GLU A 66 7.86 -10.64 -3.55
CA GLU A 66 8.61 -11.42 -4.52
C GLU A 66 7.68 -12.42 -5.21
N LEU A 67 6.81 -13.09 -4.46
CA LEU A 67 5.87 -14.06 -5.03
C LEU A 67 4.70 -13.40 -5.77
N CYS A 68 4.19 -12.29 -5.25
CA CYS A 68 3.06 -11.52 -5.78
C CYS A 68 3.50 -10.65 -6.96
N SER A 69 3.93 -11.31 -8.04
CA SER A 69 4.65 -10.71 -9.17
C SER A 69 3.79 -10.52 -10.43
N THR A 70 2.50 -10.86 -10.35
CA THR A 70 1.55 -10.69 -11.45
C THR A 70 0.28 -9.97 -10.99
N SER A 71 -0.52 -9.46 -11.92
CA SER A 71 -1.82 -8.87 -11.57
C SER A 71 -2.77 -9.88 -10.95
N SER A 72 -2.67 -11.16 -11.35
CA SER A 72 -3.53 -12.21 -10.83
C SER A 72 -3.27 -12.48 -9.36
N ASP A 73 -2.00 -12.50 -8.94
CA ASP A 73 -1.63 -12.66 -7.54
C ASP A 73 -2.20 -11.51 -6.70
N VAL A 74 -2.05 -10.27 -7.19
CA VAL A 74 -2.57 -9.10 -6.48
C VAL A 74 -4.10 -9.10 -6.42
N LEU A 75 -4.78 -9.54 -7.49
CA LEU A 75 -6.24 -9.69 -7.50
C LEU A 75 -6.71 -10.75 -6.50
N GLU A 76 -5.96 -11.84 -6.33
CA GLU A 76 -6.26 -12.86 -5.31
C GLU A 76 -6.16 -12.29 -3.89
N ASP A 77 -5.15 -11.46 -3.63
CA ASP A 77 -5.01 -10.75 -2.36
C ASP A 77 -6.15 -9.76 -2.11
N ILE A 78 -6.53 -9.00 -3.14
CA ILE A 78 -7.69 -8.09 -3.08
C ILE A 78 -8.97 -8.85 -2.77
N TYR A 79 -9.22 -9.97 -3.45
CA TYR A 79 -10.42 -10.78 -3.22
C TYR A 79 -10.47 -11.31 -1.79
N CYS A 80 -9.34 -11.77 -1.26
CA CYS A 80 -9.32 -12.25 0.11
C CYS A 80 -9.48 -11.12 1.14
N LEU A 81 -8.88 -9.94 0.91
CA LEU A 81 -9.09 -8.76 1.74
C LEU A 81 -10.56 -8.34 1.76
N HIS A 82 -11.25 -8.45 0.62
CA HIS A 82 -12.69 -8.20 0.54
C HIS A 82 -13.47 -9.15 1.47
N ASN A 83 -13.05 -10.41 1.61
CA ASN A 83 -13.73 -11.38 2.48
C ASN A 83 -13.41 -11.20 3.98
N LEU A 84 -12.41 -10.36 4.33
CA LEU A 84 -11.94 -10.18 5.70
C LEU A 84 -12.64 -9.04 6.46
N ALA A 85 -13.21 -8.06 5.75
CA ALA A 85 -13.75 -6.85 6.35
C ALA A 85 -15.13 -6.48 5.79
N ASP A 86 -16.01 -5.99 6.66
CA ASP A 86 -17.33 -5.47 6.25
C ASP A 86 -17.22 -4.13 5.49
N SER A 87 -16.12 -3.39 5.68
CA SER A 87 -15.78 -2.16 4.94
C SER A 87 -14.55 -2.40 4.06
N THR A 88 -14.79 -2.75 2.80
CA THR A 88 -13.73 -3.20 1.88
C THR A 88 -13.07 -2.06 1.12
N GLY A 89 -13.74 -0.92 0.95
CA GLY A 89 -13.23 0.20 0.14
C GLY A 89 -11.98 0.86 0.72
N GLU A 90 -12.02 1.26 1.99
CA GLU A 90 -10.89 1.93 2.66
C GLU A 90 -9.72 0.97 2.89
N LEU A 91 -10.01 -0.28 3.26
CA LEU A 91 -8.99 -1.31 3.46
C LEU A 91 -8.27 -1.62 2.14
N LEU A 92 -9.02 -1.73 1.05
CA LEU A 92 -8.46 -1.94 -0.29
C LEU A 92 -7.61 -0.74 -0.73
N ALA A 93 -8.07 0.49 -0.51
CA ALA A 93 -7.30 1.68 -0.83
C ALA A 93 -5.98 1.74 -0.04
N ALA A 94 -6.01 1.40 1.26
CA ALA A 94 -4.82 1.33 2.09
C ALA A 94 -3.86 0.24 1.60
N PHE A 95 -4.37 -0.95 1.28
CA PHE A 95 -3.57 -2.04 0.73
C PHE A 95 -2.88 -1.63 -0.58
N LEU A 96 -3.63 -1.10 -1.55
CA LEU A 96 -3.08 -0.68 -2.85
C LEU A 96 -2.07 0.46 -2.69
N THR A 97 -2.30 1.38 -1.77
CA THR A 97 -1.35 2.46 -1.46
C THR A 97 -0.03 1.89 -0.94
N LEU A 98 -0.09 1.05 0.10
CA LEU A 98 1.11 0.44 0.68
C LEU A 98 1.83 -0.47 -0.33
N PHE A 99 1.06 -1.26 -1.09
CA PHE A 99 1.57 -2.11 -2.16
C PHE A 99 2.34 -1.32 -3.21
N SER A 100 1.74 -0.24 -3.71
CA SER A 100 2.38 0.65 -4.68
C SER A 100 3.67 1.24 -4.12
N VAL A 101 3.66 1.78 -2.91
CA VAL A 101 4.84 2.39 -2.29
C VAL A 101 5.95 1.37 -2.07
N ALA A 102 5.63 0.18 -1.57
CA ALA A 102 6.60 -0.89 -1.38
C ALA A 102 7.17 -1.38 -2.73
N CYS A 103 6.36 -1.49 -3.78
CA CYS A 103 6.85 -1.85 -5.10
C CYS A 103 7.77 -0.78 -5.70
N ILE A 104 7.43 0.51 -5.53
CA ILE A 104 8.28 1.62 -5.99
C ILE A 104 9.65 1.58 -5.31
N GLU A 105 9.68 1.33 -4.00
CA GLU A 105 10.91 1.28 -3.21
C GLU A 105 11.84 0.13 -3.65
N ASN A 106 11.28 -1.06 -3.92
CA ASN A 106 12.09 -2.25 -4.17
C ASN A 106 12.33 -2.54 -5.66
N PHE A 107 11.40 -2.17 -6.54
CA PHE A 107 11.42 -2.55 -7.96
C PHE A 107 11.42 -1.34 -8.91
N GLY A 108 11.34 -0.12 -8.38
CA GLY A 108 11.35 1.13 -9.15
C GLY A 108 9.99 1.54 -9.72
N GLY A 109 9.81 2.86 -9.91
CA GLY A 109 8.51 3.46 -10.26
C GLY A 109 7.92 3.08 -11.63
N GLY A 110 8.75 2.59 -12.56
CA GLY A 110 8.31 2.18 -13.90
C GLY A 110 7.45 0.92 -13.92
N ASN A 111 7.56 0.05 -12.90
CA ASN A 111 6.79 -1.19 -12.81
C ASN A 111 5.42 -1.01 -12.13
N HIS A 112 5.26 0.03 -11.30
CA HIS A 112 3.99 0.33 -10.63
C HIS A 112 2.91 0.85 -11.61
N GLU A 113 3.28 1.63 -12.63
CA GLU A 113 2.32 2.13 -13.63
C GLU A 113 1.79 1.03 -14.54
N VAL A 114 2.55 -0.07 -14.68
CA VAL A 114 2.16 -1.24 -15.47
C VAL A 114 0.99 -1.99 -14.83
N PHE A 115 0.85 -1.89 -13.49
CA PHE A 115 -0.21 -2.52 -12.71
C PHE A 115 -1.62 -2.21 -13.24
N PHE A 116 -1.87 -0.95 -13.61
CA PHE A 116 -3.19 -0.51 -14.06
C PHE A 116 -3.38 -0.50 -15.58
N ARG A 117 -2.29 -0.67 -16.35
CA ARG A 117 -2.32 -0.54 -17.82
C ARG A 117 -2.14 -1.87 -18.55
N ASN A 118 -1.49 -2.86 -17.94
CA ASN A 118 -1.20 -4.12 -18.61
C ASN A 118 -1.04 -5.28 -17.59
N PRO A 119 -2.16 -5.91 -17.16
CA PRO A 119 -2.15 -6.90 -16.08
C PRO A 119 -1.15 -8.06 -16.30
N GLU A 120 -0.95 -8.48 -17.55
CA GLU A 120 -0.04 -9.58 -17.91
C GLU A 120 1.46 -9.23 -17.82
N LYS A 121 1.84 -7.96 -17.58
CA LYS A 121 3.24 -7.49 -17.66
C LYS A 121 3.89 -7.11 -16.34
N LEU A 122 3.22 -7.34 -15.20
CA LEU A 122 3.81 -7.07 -13.88
C LEU A 122 5.05 -7.90 -13.56
N ASN A 123 5.40 -8.89 -14.38
CA ASN A 123 6.50 -9.81 -14.17
C ASN A 123 7.86 -9.08 -14.01
N TRP A 124 8.16 -8.67 -12.78
CA TRP A 124 9.44 -8.07 -12.37
C TRP A 124 10.51 -9.10 -12.07
N LYS A 125 10.15 -10.40 -12.06
CA LYS A 125 11.10 -11.51 -12.14
C LYS A 125 11.48 -11.74 -13.61
N LYS A 126 12.46 -10.99 -14.09
CA LYS A 126 13.18 -11.35 -15.33
C LYS A 126 14.37 -12.23 -15.02
#